data_AF-A0A7V9TFW3-F1
#
_entry.id   AF-A0A7V9TFW3-F1
#
_cell.length_a   1.000
_cell.length_b   1.000
_cell.length_c   1.000
_cell.angle_alpha   90.00
_cell.angle_beta   90.00
_cell.angle_gamma   90.00
#
_symmetry.space_group_name_H-M   'P 1'
#
loop_
_entity.id
_entity.type
_entity.pdbx_description
1 polymer ?
#
loop_
_entity_poly.entity_id
_entity_poly.type
_entity_poly.pdbx_seq_one_letter_code
_entity_poly.pdbx_strand_id
1 'polypeptide(L)' 'MLNLVVVKIEGSGPRNSELFLVVDGTLKTASVIAVDPKSGRFMVTEVQDYTKAG' A
#
# COMPACT_ATOMS: atom_id res chain seq x y z
N MET A 1 14.31 -2.45 -14.28
CA MET A 1 13.54 -3.63 -13.87
C MET A 1 12.66 -3.21 -12.69
N LEU A 2 11.36 -3.47 -12.73
CA LEU A 2 10.43 -3.09 -11.66
C LEU A 2 10.64 -4.04 -10.47
N ASN A 3 10.90 -3.49 -9.28
CA ASN A 3 10.99 -4.26 -8.03
C ASN A 3 9.81 -3.87 -7.12
N LEU A 4 8.67 -4.53 -7.30
CA LEU A 4 7.45 -4.24 -6.55
C LEU A 4 7.08 -5.44 -5.65
N VAL A 5 6.84 -5.17 -4.37
CA VAL A 5 6.28 -6.14 -3.43
C VAL A 5 4.92 -5.63 -2.96
N VAL A 6 3.91 -6.49 -2.99
CA VAL A 6 2.57 -6.18 -2.51
C VAL A 6 2.18 -7.21 -1.45
N VAL A 7 1.81 -6.74 -0.26
CA VAL A 7 1.45 -7.59 0.88
C VAL A 7 0.07 -7.18 1.36
N LYS A 8 -0.84 -8.15 1.53
CA LYS A 8 -2.12 -7.90 2.21
C LYS A 8 -1.87 -7.71 3.70
N ILE A 9 -2.40 -6.64 4.26
CA ILE A 9 -2.34 -6.36 5.69
C ILE A 9 -3.58 -6.97 6.35
N GLU A 10 -3.37 -7.71 7.44
CA GLU A 10 -4.49 -8.19 8.25
C GLU A 10 -5.16 -7.02 8.99
N GLY A 11 -6.46 -6.85 8.75
CA GLY A 11 -7.24 -5.73 9.27
C GLY A 11 -8.16 -5.16 8.19
N SER A 12 -8.98 -4.19 8.59
CA SER A 12 -9.89 -3.50 7.68
C SER A 12 -9.61 -2.00 7.71
N GLY A 13 -9.45 -1.42 6.53
CA GLY A 13 -9.37 0.02 6.34
C GLY A 13 -10.73 0.71 6.51
N PRO A 14 -10.78 2.03 6.25
CA PRO A 14 -12.03 2.77 6.23
C PRO A 14 -13.09 2.09 5.35
N ARG A 15 -14.34 2.06 5.82
CA ARG A 15 -15.48 1.45 5.09
C ARG A 15 -15.30 -0.04 4.75
N ASN A 16 -14.60 -0.80 5.60
CA ASN A 16 -14.30 -2.22 5.39
C ASN A 16 -13.46 -2.49 4.14
N SER A 17 -12.59 -1.54 3.78
CA SER A 17 -11.64 -1.74 2.68
C SER A 17 -10.60 -2.79 3.04
N GLU A 18 -10.17 -3.58 2.07
CA GLU A 18 -8.97 -4.41 2.20
C GLU A 18 -7.73 -3.51 2.15
N LEU A 19 -6.72 -3.82 2.96
CA LEU A 19 -5.50 -3.05 3.03
C LEU A 19 -4.34 -3.82 2.40
N PHE A 20 -3.52 -3.12 1.61
CA PHE A 20 -2.30 -3.68 1.05
C PHE A 20 -1.14 -2.71 1.28
N LEU A 21 0.01 -3.23 1.72
CA LEU A 21 1.29 -2.53 1.69
C LEU A 21 1.91 -2.73 0.31
N VAL A 22 2.25 -1.65 -0.35
CA VAL A 22 2.97 -1.63 -1.62
C VAL A 22 4.36 -1.06 -1.38
N VAL A 23 5.39 -1.83 -1.67
CA VAL A 23 6.79 -1.42 -1.57
C VAL A 23 7.40 -1.40 -2.97
N ASP A 24 7.84 -0.23 -3.40
CA ASP A 24 8.64 -0.07 -4.62
C ASP A 24 10.12 0.00 -4.23
N GLY A 25 10.85 -1.08 -4.48
CA GLY A 25 12.29 -1.16 -4.26
C GLY A 25 13.13 -0.34 -5.24
N THR A 26 12.55 0.04 -6.38
CA THR A 26 13.20 0.88 -7.39
C THR A 26 13.21 2.33 -6.92
N LEU A 27 12.05 2.81 -6.45
CA LEU A 27 11.87 4.18 -5.96
C LEU A 27 12.19 4.32 -4.46
N LYS A 28 12.36 3.20 -3.77
CA LYS A 28 12.55 3.11 -2.32
C LYS A 28 11.42 3.75 -1.52
N THR A 29 10.19 3.55 -2.00
CA THR A 29 8.98 4.07 -1.38
C THR A 29 8.08 2.93 -0.88
N ALA A 30 7.29 3.23 0.15
CA ALA A 30 6.24 2.37 0.66
C ALA A 30 4.94 3.16 0.82
N SER A 31 3.82 2.55 0.49
CA SER A 31 2.50 3.12 0.72
C SER A 31 1.50 2.05 1.11
N VAL A 32 0.47 2.43 1.86
CA VAL A 32 -0.69 1.56 2.09
C VAL A 32 -1.76 1.94 1.08
N ILE A 33 -2.38 0.95 0.44
CA ILE A 33 -3.56 1.15 -0.38
C ILE A 33 -4.76 0.52 0.32
N ALA A 34 -5.86 1.25 0.38
CA ALA A 34 -7.15 0.75 0.83
C ALA A 34 -8.01 0.49 -0.40
N VAL A 35 -8.46 -0.75 -0.60
CA VAL A 35 -9.26 -1.19 -1.74
C VAL A 35 -10.66 -1.55 -1.27
N ASP A 36 -11.68 -0.89 -1.82
CA ASP A 36 -13.07 -1.27 -1.61
C ASP A 36 -13.33 -2.60 -2.32
N PRO A 37 -13.62 -3.70 -1.59
CA PRO A 37 -13.79 -5.02 -2.21
C PRO A 37 -15.02 -5.13 -3.10
N LYS A 38 -16.00 -4.23 -2.99
CA LYS A 38 -17.22 -4.24 -3.80
C LYS A 38 -17.03 -3.52 -5.14
N SER A 39 -16.33 -2.38 -5.11
CA SER A 39 -16.18 -1.52 -6.28
C SER A 39 -14.82 -1.63 -6.97
N GLY A 40 -13.83 -2.24 -6.31
CA GLY A 40 -12.44 -2.29 -6.77
C GLY A 40 -11.73 -0.93 -6.75
N ARG A 41 -12.40 0.13 -6.28
CA ARG A 41 -11.80 1.45 -6.13
C ARG A 41 -10.78 1.42 -5.03
N PHE A 42 -9.66 2.09 -5.25
CA PHE A 42 -8.60 2.18 -4.25
C PHE A 42 -8.26 3.63 -3.90
N MET A 43 -7.76 3.79 -2.69
CA MET A 43 -7.18 5.02 -2.18
C MET A 43 -5.75 4.70 -1.74
N VAL A 44 -4.79 5.52 -2.17
CA VAL A 44 -3.40 5.42 -1.73
C VAL A 44 -3.24 6.33 -0.52
N THR A 45 -2.66 5.82 0.57
CA THR A 45 -2.25 6.64 1.71
C THR A 45 -1.03 7.49 1.35
N GLU A 46 -0.49 8.20 2.34
CA GLU A 46 0.82 8.82 2.21
C GLU A 46 1.88 7.83 1.72
N VAL A 47 2.71 8.28 0.78
CA VAL A 47 3.85 7.54 0.23
C VAL A 47 5.08 7.94 1.03
N GLN A 48 5.67 6.98 1.73
CA GLN A 48 6.83 7.20 2.58
C GLN A 48 8.11 6.72 1.90
N ASP A 49 9.16 7.52 1.96
CA ASP A 49 10.53 7.10 1.64
C ASP A 49 11.07 6.28 2.82
N TYR A 50 11.19 4.96 2.65
CA TYR A 50 11.61 4.08 3.75
C TYR A 50 13.13 4.08 3.96
N THR A 51 13.92 4.79 3.14
CA THR A 51 15.36 4.97 3.43
C THR A 51 15.62 6.00 4.52
N LYS A 52 14.61 6.83 4.81
CA LYS A 52 14.64 7.85 5.86
C LYS A 52 13.96 7.39 7.15
N ALA A 53 13.33 6.21 7.13
CA ALA A 53 12.76 5.57 8.30
C ALA A 53 13.88 4.80 9.01
N GLY A 54 14.69 5.51 9.80
CA GLY A 54 15.82 4.97 10.57
C GLY A 54 16.18 5.89 11.71
#